data_AF-A0A3D1IZW2-F1
#
_entry.id   AF-A0A3D1IZW2-F1
#
_cell.length_a   1.000
_cell.length_b   1.000
_cell.length_c   1.000
_cell.angle_alpha   90.00
_cell.angle_beta   90.00
_cell.angle_gamma   90.00
#
_symmetry.space_group_name_H-M   'P 1'
#
loop_
_entity.id
_entity.type
_entity.pdbx_description
1 polymer ?
#
loop_
_entity_poly.entity_id
_entity_poly.type
_entity_poly.pdbx_seq_one_letter_code
_entity_poly.pdbx_strand_id
1 'polypeptide(L)' 'MIWESWSDFFAMGGYGLYVWGSFVVTFGLMFGEILLLAMRWNAGIKHLGNWVRNLQKERHENKI' A
#
# COMPACT_ATOMS: atom_id res chain seq x y z
N MET A 1 2.15 -27.69 17.96
CA MET A 1 3.45 -27.66 17.27
C MET A 1 3.84 -26.20 17.16
N ILE A 2 4.59 -25.71 18.14
CA ILE A 2 5.10 -24.34 18.18
C ILE A 2 6.29 -24.31 17.22
N TRP A 3 6.32 -23.31 16.34
CA TRP A 3 7.47 -23.06 15.48
C TRP A 3 8.58 -22.50 16.36
N GLU A 4 9.44 -23.39 16.87
CA GLU A 4 10.53 -23.05 17.79
C GLU A 4 11.72 -22.43 17.03
N SER A 5 11.93 -22.79 15.76
CA SER A 5 13.16 -22.41 15.06
C SER A 5 13.11 -22.44 13.52
N TRP A 6 14.10 -21.80 12.90
CA TRP A 6 14.39 -21.97 11.46
C TRP A 6 14.75 -23.41 11.09
N SER A 7 15.18 -24.24 12.04
CA SER A 7 15.43 -25.67 11.81
C SER A 7 14.15 -26.42 11.49
N ASP A 8 13.03 -26.09 12.15
CA ASP A 8 11.71 -26.67 11.89
C ASP A 8 11.22 -26.37 10.46
N PHE A 9 11.62 -25.22 9.91
CA PHE A 9 11.30 -24.85 8.53
C PHE A 9 11.97 -25.76 7.51
N PHE A 10 13.26 -26.07 7.71
CA PHE A 10 13.97 -27.04 6.87
C PHE A 10 13.50 -28.47 7.14
N ALA A 11 13.12 -28.79 8.38
CA ALA A 11 12.60 -30.10 8.77
C ALA A 11 11.20 -30.39 8.17
N MET A 12 10.40 -29.36 7.86
CA MET A 12 9.14 -29.52 7.11
C MET A 12 9.35 -29.97 5.66
N GLY A 13 10.59 -29.96 5.15
CA GLY A 13 10.90 -30.33 3.77
C GLY A 13 10.20 -29.41 2.76
N GLY A 14 9.88 -29.93 1.58
CA GLY A 14 9.29 -29.14 0.47
C GLY A 14 8.01 -28.37 0.81
N TYR A 15 7.31 -28.69 1.91
CA TYR A 15 6.13 -27.97 2.37
C TYR A 15 6.42 -26.55 2.87
N GLY A 16 7.62 -26.32 3.43
CA GLY A 16 8.01 -24.99 3.90
C GLY A 16 8.00 -23.96 2.77
N LEU A 17 8.53 -24.34 1.60
CA LEU A 17 8.54 -23.52 0.39
C LEU A 17 7.12 -23.19 -0.11
N TYR A 18 6.19 -24.15 -0.06
CA TYR A 18 4.80 -23.92 -0.47
C TYR A 18 4.09 -22.92 0.46
N VAL A 19 4.24 -23.10 1.77
CA VAL A 19 3.61 -22.23 2.77
C VAL A 19 4.14 -20.82 2.64
N TRP A 20 5.46 -20.64 2.74
CA TRP A 20 6.08 -19.31 2.69
C TRP A 20 5.98 -18.67 1.32
N GLY A 21 6.07 -19.44 0.23
CA GLY A 21 5.82 -18.95 -1.12
C GLY A 21 4.41 -18.37 -1.27
N SER A 22 3.39 -19.05 -0.74
CA SER A 22 2.00 -18.56 -0.76
C SER A 22 1.83 -17.28 0.06
N PHE A 23 2.49 -17.18 1.22
CA PHE A 23 2.52 -15.94 2.01
C PHE A 23 3.16 -14.79 1.23
N VAL A 24 4.32 -15.01 0.63
CA VAL A 24 5.02 -13.98 -0.17
C VAL A 24 4.16 -13.52 -1.34
N VAL A 25 3.52 -14.45 -2.07
CA VAL A 25 2.60 -14.10 -3.17
C VAL A 25 1.43 -13.27 -2.67
N THR A 26 0.81 -13.68 -1.56
CA THR A 26 -0.33 -12.96 -0.95
C THR A 26 0.08 -11.56 -0.49
N PHE A 27 1.20 -11.45 0.22
CA PHE A 27 1.75 -10.15 0.63
C PHE A 27 2.08 -9.28 -0.59
N GLY A 28 2.66 -9.86 -1.64
CA GLY A 28 2.97 -9.15 -2.88
C GLY A 28 1.72 -8.58 -3.56
N LEU A 29 0.64 -9.35 -3.63
CA LEU A 29 -0.64 -8.88 -4.16
C LEU A 29 -1.23 -7.76 -3.30
N MET A 30 -1.24 -7.93 -1.98
CA MET A 30 -1.77 -6.93 -1.04
C MET A 30 -0.98 -5.61 -1.15
N PHE A 31 0.35 -5.68 -1.21
CA PHE A 31 1.21 -4.51 -1.39
C PHE A 31 0.97 -3.86 -2.76
N GLY A 32 0.82 -4.68 -3.81
CA GLY A 32 0.47 -4.22 -5.15
C GLY A 32 -0.83 -3.44 -5.18
N GLU A 33 -1.89 -3.96 -4.55
CA GLU A 33 -3.18 -3.26 -4.45
C GLU A 33 -3.05 -1.94 -3.67
N ILE A 34 -2.35 -1.92 -2.54
CA ILE A 34 -2.12 -0.70 -1.76
C ILE A 34 -1.38 0.35 -2.58
N LEU A 35 -0.34 -0.05 -3.33
CA LEU A 35 0.39 0.85 -4.21
C LEU A 35 -0.50 1.39 -5.33
N LEU A 36 -1.31 0.53 -5.96
CA LEU A 36 -2.24 0.93 -7.01
C LEU A 36 -3.28 1.93 -6.48
N LEU A 37 -3.83 1.66 -5.29
CA LEU A 37 -4.74 2.55 -4.57
C LEU A 37 -4.06 3.88 -4.24
N ALA A 38 -2.84 3.86 -3.70
CA ALA A 38 -2.09 5.08 -3.37
C ALA A 38 -1.79 5.92 -4.61
N MET A 39 -1.42 5.29 -5.73
CA MET A 39 -1.24 5.96 -7.02
C MET A 39 -2.54 6.62 -7.49
N ARG A 40 -3.68 5.94 -7.36
CA ARG A 40 -4.99 6.48 -7.74
C ARG A 40 -5.43 7.64 -6.85
N TRP A 41 -5.20 7.55 -5.55
CA TRP A 41 -5.50 8.61 -4.59
C TRP A 41 -4.70 9.87 -4.86
N ASN A 42 -3.42 9.74 -5.20
CA ASN A 42 -2.56 10.89 -5.53
C ASN A 42 -3.01 11.63 -6.81
N ALA A 43 -3.62 10.94 -7.77
CA ALA A 43 -4.20 11.57 -8.95
C ALA A 43 -5.44 12.43 -8.62
N GLY A 44 -6.30 11.96 -7.72
CA GLY A 44 -7.50 12.71 -7.28
C GLY A 44 -7.16 13.88 -6.35
N ILE A 45 -6.24 13.69 -5.41
CA ILE A 45 -5.87 14.71 -4.41
C ILE A 45 -5.13 15.89 -5.05
N LYS A 46 -4.30 15.66 -6.07
CA LYS A 46 -3.64 16.75 -6.82
C LYS A 46 -4.64 17.71 -7.45
N HIS A 47 -5.79 17.22 -7.91
CA HIS A 47 -6.85 18.07 -8.45
C HIS A 47 -7.53 18.90 -7.36
N LEU A 48 -7.79 18.29 -6.19
CA LEU A 48 -8.45 18.96 -5.07
C LEU A 48 -7.57 20.07 -4.46
N GLY A 49 -6.27 19.82 -4.28
CA GLY A 49 -5.34 20.79 -3.70
C GLY A 49 -5.12 22.04 -4.55
N ASN A 50 -5.32 21.96 -5.86
CA ASN A 50 -5.27 23.12 -6.76
C ASN A 50 -6.57 23.93 -6.71
N TRP A 51 -7.72 23.26 -6.60
CA TRP A 51 -9.02 23.92 -6.41
C TRP A 51 -9.08 24.72 -5.11
N VAL A 52 -8.64 24.16 -3.99
CA VAL A 52 -8.63 24.85 -2.69
C VAL A 52 -7.75 26.11 -2.73
N ARG A 53 -6.58 26.05 -3.38
CA ARG A 53 -5.69 27.21 -3.54
C ARG A 53 -6.31 28.32 -4.39
N ASN A 54 -6.99 27.97 -5.48
CA ASN A 54 -7.65 28.97 -6.33
C ASN A 54 -8.82 29.66 -5.61
N LEU A 55 -9.60 28.93 -4.81
CA LEU A 55 -10.69 29.51 -4.02
C LEU A 55 -10.19 30.49 -2.96
N GLN A 56 -9.00 30.26 -2.36
CA GLN A 56 -8.40 31.24 -1.47
C GLN A 56 -8.01 32.51 -2.22
N LYS A 57 -7.45 32.39 -3.42
CA LYS A 57 -7.01 33.54 -4.22
C LYS A 57 -8.19 34.46 -4.55
N GLU A 58 -9.31 33.89 -5.02
CA GLU A 58 -10.52 34.68 -5.32
C GLU A 58 -11.14 35.32 -4.07
N ARG A 59 -11.08 34.63 -2.91
CA ARG A 59 -11.56 35.19 -1.64
C ARG A 59 -10.74 36.39 -1.16
N HIS A 60 -9.44 36.42 -1.45
CA HIS A 60 -8.57 37.56 -1.11
C HIS A 60 -8.77 38.73 -2.06
N GLU A 61 -8.97 38.47 -3.35
CA GLU A 61 -9.19 39.50 -4.37
C GLU A 61 -10.56 40.20 -4.21
N ASN A 62 -11.61 39.45 -3.83
CA ASN A 62 -12.96 39.99 -3.60
C ASN A 62 -13.13 40.69 -2.23
N LYS A 63 -12.07 40.77 -1.42
CA LYS A 63 -12.05 41.46 -0.11
C LYS A 63 -11.29 42.79 -0.10
N ILE A 64 -10.62 43.13 -1.21
CA ILE A 64 -9.91 44.40 -1.43
C ILE A 64 -10.81 45.29 -2.29
#